data_AF-A0A2W4REF4-F1
#
_entry.id   AF-A0A2W4REF4-F1
#
_cell.length_a   1.000
_cell.length_b   1.000
_cell.length_c   1.000
_cell.angle_alpha   90.00
_cell.angle_beta   90.00
_cell.angle_gamma   90.00
#
_symmetry.space_group_name_H-M   'P 1'
#
loop_
_entity.id
_entity.type
_entity.pdbx_description
1 polymer ?
#
loop_
_entity_poly.entity_id
_entity_poly.type
_entity_poly.pdbx_seq_one_letter_code
_entity_poly.pdbx_strand_id
1 'polypeptide(L)'
;PPYRPAIADTKPKTLLDTWTADELRGHPGDERIVKLHPPDLTPPQRLQPSQKLPQLNALRVNSIRRVRLADGKKIVALTFDLCEQAHRRTGYDRGIVNTLRNQGVPATFFAGGKWMRSHQEKTLQLMADSNFEIGNHAWTHGNLRVLKGQKMLDQIIWTQAEYERIWETLKRRAEDKGLGRKMETIPRQPHNFRFPYGTCNAESLRAVNEMGLNAIQWDVVSGDAATTATPDKLVHNILNNVRPGSIIVFHANGHGHGTAAALPRIISGLKEKGYRFMTVGKLLEEGTPESVQECYELKPGDNRRYDDLFGEGTQ
;
A
#
# COMPACT_ATOMS: atom_id res chain seq x y z
N PRO A 1 -36.18 31.72 -31.30
CA PRO A 1 -35.02 31.47 -30.40
C PRO A 1 -34.09 30.40 -31.00
N PRO A 2 -32.78 30.67 -31.18
CA PRO A 2 -31.89 29.62 -31.66
C PRO A 2 -31.63 28.62 -30.53
N TYR A 3 -31.83 27.34 -30.85
CA TYR A 3 -31.54 26.20 -30.00
C TYR A 3 -30.03 26.17 -29.68
N ARG A 4 -29.67 26.38 -28.41
CA ARG A 4 -28.31 26.11 -27.92
C ARG A 4 -28.23 24.61 -27.62
N PRO A 5 -27.38 23.82 -28.30
CA PRO A 5 -27.20 22.43 -27.92
C PRO A 5 -26.61 22.39 -26.51
N ALA A 6 -27.19 21.54 -25.66
CA ALA A 6 -26.65 21.29 -24.32
C ALA A 6 -25.20 20.85 -24.46
N ILE A 7 -24.27 21.62 -23.90
CA ILE A 7 -22.88 21.21 -23.76
C ILE A 7 -22.94 20.00 -22.82
N ALA A 8 -22.81 18.80 -23.38
CA ALA A 8 -22.67 17.60 -22.58
C ALA A 8 -21.43 17.79 -21.72
N ASP A 9 -21.64 17.88 -20.41
CA ASP A 9 -20.59 17.97 -19.39
C ASP A 9 -19.87 16.63 -19.35
N THR A 10 -19.02 16.38 -20.35
CA THR A 10 -18.29 15.12 -20.48
C THR A 10 -17.05 15.21 -19.61
N LYS A 11 -17.20 14.83 -18.34
CA LYS A 11 -16.05 14.59 -17.47
C LYS A 11 -15.04 13.71 -18.22
N PRO A 12 -13.74 14.07 -18.21
CA PRO A 12 -12.74 13.33 -18.94
C PRO A 12 -12.66 11.89 -18.41
N LYS A 13 -12.68 10.92 -19.33
CA LYS A 13 -12.63 9.50 -18.96
C LYS A 13 -11.35 9.15 -18.19
N THR A 14 -11.50 8.26 -17.21
CA THR A 14 -10.44 7.73 -16.34
C THR A 14 -10.33 6.21 -16.51
N LEU A 15 -9.25 5.61 -16.00
CA LEU A 15 -9.10 4.14 -16.01
C LEU A 15 -10.17 3.43 -15.17
N LEU A 16 -10.76 4.12 -14.20
CA LEU A 16 -11.88 3.59 -13.42
C LEU A 16 -13.14 3.37 -14.27
N ASP A 17 -13.27 4.04 -15.42
CA ASP A 17 -14.40 3.83 -16.35
C ASP A 17 -14.35 2.47 -17.06
N THR A 18 -13.33 1.64 -16.78
CA THR A 18 -13.33 0.22 -17.19
C THR A 18 -14.25 -0.64 -16.32
N TRP A 19 -14.75 -0.10 -15.20
CA TRP A 19 -15.72 -0.73 -14.29
C TRP A 19 -17.00 0.07 -14.17
N THR A 20 -18.08 -0.62 -13.82
CA THR A 20 -19.30 -0.01 -13.30
C THR A 20 -19.08 0.54 -11.89
N ALA A 21 -19.92 1.49 -11.47
CA ALA A 21 -19.90 2.00 -10.10
C ALA A 21 -20.12 0.88 -9.06
N ASP A 22 -20.87 -0.16 -9.39
CA ASP A 22 -21.19 -1.27 -8.50
C ASP A 22 -19.97 -2.18 -8.28
N GLU A 23 -19.25 -2.51 -9.36
CA GLU A 23 -18.00 -3.26 -9.29
C GLU A 23 -16.93 -2.51 -8.47
N LEU A 24 -16.85 -1.18 -8.62
CA LEU A 24 -15.92 -0.34 -7.86
C LEU A 24 -16.29 -0.23 -6.37
N ARG A 25 -17.58 -0.26 -6.03
CA ARG A 25 -18.05 -0.23 -4.64
C ARG A 25 -17.71 -1.53 -3.89
N GLY A 26 -17.56 -2.63 -4.60
CA GLY A 26 -17.36 -3.96 -4.02
C GLY A 26 -18.61 -4.51 -3.33
N HIS A 27 -18.48 -5.73 -2.79
CA HIS A 27 -19.60 -6.48 -2.27
C HIS A 27 -19.44 -6.77 -0.76
N PRO A 28 -20.54 -6.89 -0.01
CA PRO A 28 -20.49 -7.44 1.34
C PRO A 28 -19.80 -8.81 1.34
N GLY A 29 -18.85 -9.02 2.23
CA GLY A 29 -18.06 -10.23 2.31
C GLY A 29 -16.70 -10.17 1.61
N ASP A 30 -16.39 -9.09 0.88
CA ASP A 30 -15.04 -8.83 0.37
C ASP A 30 -14.01 -8.78 1.52
N GLU A 31 -14.44 -8.39 2.72
CA GLU A 31 -13.63 -8.33 3.94
C GLU A 31 -13.34 -9.69 4.59
N ARG A 32 -13.97 -10.78 4.11
CA ARG A 32 -13.87 -12.09 4.74
C ARG A 32 -12.48 -12.69 4.62
N ILE A 33 -12.05 -13.29 5.72
CA ILE A 33 -10.79 -14.02 5.82
C ILE A 33 -11.09 -15.52 5.79
N VAL A 34 -10.37 -16.25 4.92
CA VAL A 34 -10.56 -17.69 4.71
C VAL A 34 -9.26 -18.43 5.04
N LYS A 35 -9.34 -19.46 5.89
CA LYS A 35 -8.22 -20.36 6.18
C LYS A 35 -8.07 -21.36 5.03
N LEU A 36 -6.84 -21.60 4.58
CA LEU A 36 -6.51 -22.48 3.46
C LEU A 36 -5.87 -23.77 3.97
N HIS A 37 -6.49 -24.92 3.68
CA HIS A 37 -6.00 -26.25 4.02
C HIS A 37 -5.99 -27.12 2.74
N PRO A 38 -4.82 -27.46 2.18
CA PRO A 38 -3.46 -27.12 2.63
C PRO A 38 -3.09 -25.63 2.43
N PRO A 39 -2.04 -25.11 3.10
CA PRO A 39 -1.45 -23.82 2.77
C PRO A 39 -0.98 -23.77 1.31
N ASP A 40 -1.14 -22.62 0.66
CA ASP A 40 -0.64 -22.43 -0.70
C ASP A 40 0.74 -21.76 -0.64
N LEU A 41 1.77 -22.49 -1.02
CA LEU A 41 3.17 -22.01 -1.06
C LEU A 41 3.65 -21.82 -2.49
N THR A 42 2.74 -21.84 -3.47
CA THR A 42 3.11 -21.84 -4.87
C THR A 42 3.72 -20.51 -5.30
N PRO A 43 4.76 -20.53 -6.15
CA PRO A 43 5.32 -19.32 -6.73
C PRO A 43 4.31 -18.61 -7.66
N PRO A 44 4.54 -17.34 -8.02
CA PRO A 44 3.78 -16.69 -9.09
C PRO A 44 4.04 -17.37 -10.44
N GLN A 45 3.20 -17.07 -11.42
CA GLN A 45 3.38 -17.52 -12.80
C GLN A 45 4.66 -16.96 -13.45
N ARG A 46 5.09 -15.76 -13.02
CA ARG A 46 6.31 -15.09 -13.47
C ARG A 46 7.23 -14.91 -12.26
N LEU A 47 8.44 -15.44 -12.32
CA LEU A 47 9.38 -15.42 -11.18
C LEU A 47 10.27 -14.17 -11.12
N GLN A 48 10.28 -13.35 -12.18
CA GLN A 48 11.14 -12.17 -12.30
C GLN A 48 10.38 -11.04 -13.03
N PRO A 49 10.51 -9.77 -12.61
CA PRO A 49 10.01 -8.66 -13.41
C PRO A 49 10.82 -8.52 -14.71
N SER A 50 10.23 -7.90 -15.73
CA SER A 50 10.87 -7.75 -17.05
C SER A 50 12.05 -6.78 -17.06
N GLN A 51 12.14 -5.90 -16.07
CA GLN A 51 13.19 -4.88 -15.96
C GLN A 51 13.62 -4.72 -14.50
N LYS A 52 14.88 -4.32 -14.29
CA LYS A 52 15.35 -3.89 -12.97
C LYS A 52 15.00 -2.43 -12.76
N LEU A 53 14.69 -2.06 -11.51
CA LEU A 53 14.57 -0.65 -11.14
C LEU A 53 15.95 0.02 -11.12
N PRO A 54 16.01 1.34 -11.35
CA PRO A 54 17.25 2.09 -11.17
C PRO A 54 17.69 2.04 -9.69
N GLN A 55 18.99 2.21 -9.47
CA GLN A 55 19.54 2.32 -8.12
C GLN A 55 18.99 3.55 -7.40
N LEU A 56 18.80 3.43 -6.09
CA LEU A 56 18.33 4.53 -5.26
C LEU A 56 19.38 5.62 -5.12
N ASN A 57 18.93 6.86 -4.93
CA ASN A 57 19.79 7.91 -4.42
C ASN A 57 20.21 7.61 -2.98
N ALA A 58 21.36 8.15 -2.55
CA ALA A 58 21.90 7.89 -1.20
C ALA A 58 20.95 8.34 -0.07
N LEU A 59 20.10 9.34 -0.31
CA LEU A 59 19.11 9.85 0.66
C LEU A 59 17.90 8.91 0.84
N ARG A 60 17.70 7.96 -0.07
CA ARG A 60 16.60 6.98 -0.06
C ARG A 60 17.08 5.59 0.37
N VAL A 61 18.36 5.43 0.67
CA VAL A 61 18.91 4.25 1.32
C VAL A 61 18.51 4.26 2.80
N ASN A 62 18.39 3.06 3.38
CA ASN A 62 17.87 2.77 4.72
C ASN A 62 16.33 2.77 4.80
N SER A 63 15.81 2.55 6.01
CA SER A 63 14.37 2.46 6.26
C SER A 63 13.78 3.84 6.54
N ILE A 64 13.00 4.37 5.60
CA ILE A 64 12.39 5.69 5.65
C ILE A 64 11.14 5.65 6.55
N ARG A 65 11.12 6.46 7.62
CA ARG A 65 9.98 6.53 8.55
C ARG A 65 9.02 7.67 8.24
N ARG A 66 9.53 8.77 7.71
CA ARG A 66 8.79 9.99 7.37
C ARG A 66 9.60 10.89 6.45
N VAL A 67 9.06 12.05 6.09
CA VAL A 67 9.75 13.07 5.28
C VAL A 67 9.82 14.38 6.04
N ARG A 68 11.00 14.99 6.09
CA ARG A 68 11.17 16.37 6.56
C ARG A 68 10.80 17.32 5.42
N LEU A 69 9.73 18.07 5.63
CA LEU A 69 9.23 19.05 4.67
C LEU A 69 9.83 20.42 4.93
N ALA A 70 9.82 21.28 3.90
CA ALA A 70 10.08 22.70 4.06
C ALA A 70 9.04 23.36 4.99
N ASP A 71 9.42 24.46 5.63
CA ASP A 71 8.58 25.17 6.59
C ASP A 71 7.22 25.56 6.00
N GLY A 72 6.19 25.46 6.82
CA GLY A 72 4.80 25.76 6.44
C GLY A 72 4.08 24.68 5.62
N LYS A 73 4.79 23.69 5.04
CA LYS A 73 4.12 22.56 4.37
C LYS A 73 3.57 21.57 5.38
N LYS A 74 2.25 21.35 5.36
CA LYS A 74 1.57 20.30 6.13
C LYS A 74 1.04 19.22 5.19
N ILE A 75 1.80 18.15 5.00
CA ILE A 75 1.43 17.02 4.15
C ILE A 75 1.60 15.73 4.94
N VAL A 76 0.71 14.76 4.76
CA VAL A 76 0.81 13.41 5.37
C VAL A 76 0.51 12.35 4.31
N ALA A 77 1.01 11.14 4.54
CA ALA A 77 0.65 9.96 3.73
C ALA A 77 -0.15 8.96 4.56
N LEU A 78 -1.35 8.62 4.07
CA LEU A 78 -2.13 7.48 4.59
C LEU A 78 -1.69 6.22 3.86
N THR A 79 -1.33 5.19 4.62
CA THR A 79 -0.85 3.94 4.04
C THR A 79 -1.59 2.74 4.62
N PHE A 80 -1.86 1.74 3.78
CA PHE A 80 -2.68 0.58 4.12
C PHE A 80 -2.01 -0.71 3.70
N ASP A 81 -1.78 -1.61 4.63
CA ASP A 81 -1.17 -2.90 4.35
C ASP A 81 -2.25 -3.91 3.92
N LEU A 82 -1.97 -4.61 2.82
CA LEU A 82 -2.80 -5.65 2.21
C LEU A 82 -2.03 -6.98 2.24
N CYS A 83 -1.86 -7.52 3.44
CA CYS A 83 -1.04 -8.70 3.72
C CYS A 83 -1.82 -10.00 3.49
N GLU A 84 -1.20 -11.04 2.95
CA GLU A 84 -1.75 -12.41 2.89
C GLU A 84 -0.63 -13.44 3.19
N GLN A 85 -0.88 -14.38 4.11
CA GLN A 85 0.03 -15.48 4.46
C GLN A 85 -0.31 -16.75 3.68
N ALA A 86 0.57 -17.75 3.69
CA ALA A 86 0.37 -18.99 2.92
C ALA A 86 -0.89 -19.78 3.32
N HIS A 87 -1.21 -19.82 4.61
CA HIS A 87 -2.32 -20.59 5.17
C HIS A 87 -3.66 -19.84 5.23
N ARG A 88 -3.73 -18.61 4.70
CA ARG A 88 -4.90 -17.75 4.87
C ARG A 88 -5.03 -16.78 3.71
N ARG A 89 -6.20 -16.75 3.09
CA ARG A 89 -6.62 -15.67 2.19
C ARG A 89 -7.28 -14.57 3.02
N THR A 90 -6.70 -13.38 3.05
CA THR A 90 -7.28 -12.24 3.78
C THR A 90 -8.30 -11.48 2.93
N GLY A 91 -9.00 -10.51 3.52
CA GLY A 91 -10.05 -9.77 2.83
C GLY A 91 -9.57 -8.50 2.10
N TYR A 92 -10.55 -7.70 1.72
CA TYR A 92 -10.45 -6.35 1.13
C TYR A 92 -11.51 -5.46 1.80
N ASP A 93 -11.08 -4.42 2.52
CA ASP A 93 -12.00 -3.50 3.18
C ASP A 93 -12.51 -2.43 2.20
N ARG A 94 -13.67 -2.70 1.59
CA ARG A 94 -14.33 -1.77 0.68
C ARG A 94 -14.72 -0.44 1.34
N GLY A 95 -14.97 -0.41 2.65
CA GLY A 95 -15.37 0.79 3.37
C GLY A 95 -14.24 1.83 3.41
N ILE A 96 -13.02 1.36 3.65
CA ILE A 96 -11.80 2.17 3.58
C ILE A 96 -11.62 2.74 2.17
N VAL A 97 -11.58 1.88 1.15
CA VAL A 97 -11.28 2.31 -0.23
C VAL A 97 -12.35 3.25 -0.78
N ASN A 98 -13.63 2.95 -0.54
CA ASN A 98 -14.72 3.83 -0.97
C ASN A 98 -14.67 5.19 -0.26
N THR A 99 -14.29 5.24 1.02
CA THR A 99 -14.13 6.50 1.75
C THR A 99 -13.03 7.36 1.10
N LEU A 100 -11.87 6.77 0.81
CA LEU A 100 -10.76 7.48 0.17
C LEU A 100 -11.14 8.00 -1.21
N ARG A 101 -11.78 7.16 -2.04
CA ARG A 101 -12.23 7.52 -3.39
C ARG A 101 -13.28 8.63 -3.36
N ASN A 102 -14.31 8.50 -2.52
CA ASN A 102 -15.40 9.48 -2.41
C ASN A 102 -14.89 10.84 -1.92
N GLN A 103 -13.84 10.86 -1.08
CA GLN A 103 -13.26 12.09 -0.57
C GLN A 103 -12.07 12.61 -1.40
N GLY A 104 -11.69 11.92 -2.48
CA GLY A 104 -10.54 12.27 -3.32
C GLY A 104 -9.23 12.34 -2.53
N VAL A 105 -9.03 11.42 -1.58
CA VAL A 105 -7.84 11.40 -0.70
C VAL A 105 -6.81 10.43 -1.25
N PRO A 106 -5.61 10.91 -1.63
CA PRO A 106 -4.53 10.03 -2.02
C PRO A 106 -4.06 9.11 -0.91
N ALA A 107 -3.70 7.87 -1.27
CA ALA A 107 -3.23 6.86 -0.32
C ALA A 107 -2.29 5.84 -0.99
N THR A 108 -1.44 5.19 -0.20
CA THR A 108 -0.56 4.11 -0.68
C THR A 108 -0.97 2.78 -0.07
N PHE A 109 -1.19 1.77 -0.90
CA PHE A 109 -1.51 0.42 -0.49
C PHE A 109 -0.29 -0.48 -0.64
N PHE A 110 0.24 -1.03 0.44
CA PHE A 110 1.33 -2.00 0.39
C PHE A 110 0.74 -3.40 0.25
N ALA A 111 0.75 -3.93 -0.98
CA ALA A 111 0.10 -5.18 -1.33
C ALA A 111 1.06 -6.36 -1.37
N GLY A 112 0.69 -7.44 -0.68
CA GLY A 112 1.41 -8.70 -0.76
C GLY A 112 1.17 -9.36 -2.12
N GLY A 113 2.17 -10.05 -2.65
CA GLY A 113 2.05 -10.70 -3.96
C GLY A 113 0.96 -11.76 -4.01
N LYS A 114 0.82 -12.56 -2.94
CA LYS A 114 -0.31 -13.48 -2.77
C LYS A 114 -1.66 -12.78 -2.73
N TRP A 115 -1.74 -11.68 -1.98
CA TRP A 115 -2.97 -10.90 -1.89
C TRP A 115 -3.37 -10.40 -3.28
N MET A 116 -2.43 -9.89 -4.06
CA MET A 116 -2.68 -9.48 -5.45
C MET A 116 -3.13 -10.65 -6.32
N ARG A 117 -2.52 -11.82 -6.16
CA ARG A 117 -2.91 -13.03 -6.90
C ARG A 117 -4.32 -13.50 -6.58
N SER A 118 -4.74 -13.44 -5.32
CA SER A 118 -6.06 -13.87 -4.85
C SER A 118 -7.14 -12.80 -5.02
N HIS A 119 -6.76 -11.52 -5.20
CA HIS A 119 -7.64 -10.36 -5.35
C HIS A 119 -7.36 -9.56 -6.63
N GLN A 120 -7.03 -10.22 -7.74
CA GLN A 120 -6.59 -9.57 -8.99
C GLN A 120 -7.51 -8.43 -9.43
N GLU A 121 -8.83 -8.63 -9.35
CA GLU A 121 -9.79 -7.61 -9.76
C GLU A 121 -9.71 -6.35 -8.88
N LYS A 122 -9.52 -6.51 -7.56
CA LYS A 122 -9.33 -5.39 -6.64
C LYS A 122 -7.98 -4.73 -6.86
N THR A 123 -6.93 -5.49 -7.14
CA THR A 123 -5.62 -4.94 -7.51
C THR A 123 -5.71 -4.08 -8.76
N LEU A 124 -6.41 -4.53 -9.80
CA LEU A 124 -6.64 -3.74 -11.02
C LEU A 124 -7.37 -2.42 -10.72
N GLN A 125 -8.41 -2.46 -9.89
CA GLN A 125 -9.15 -1.26 -9.47
C GLN A 125 -8.28 -0.29 -8.67
N LEU A 126 -7.45 -0.79 -7.75
CA LEU A 126 -6.52 0.04 -6.98
C LEU A 126 -5.44 0.65 -7.88
N MET A 127 -4.88 -0.10 -8.84
CA MET A 127 -3.91 0.42 -9.81
C MET A 127 -4.51 1.53 -10.69
N ALA A 128 -5.79 1.39 -11.08
CA ALA A 128 -6.47 2.31 -11.99
C ALA A 128 -6.89 3.64 -11.35
N ASP A 129 -6.97 3.72 -10.01
CA ASP A 129 -7.37 4.92 -9.30
C ASP A 129 -6.19 5.89 -9.19
N SER A 130 -6.28 7.05 -9.83
CA SER A 130 -5.16 8.03 -9.85
C SER A 130 -4.83 8.64 -8.49
N ASN A 131 -5.68 8.43 -7.48
CA ASN A 131 -5.38 8.83 -6.11
C ASN A 131 -4.50 7.80 -5.39
N PHE A 132 -4.41 6.57 -5.91
CA PHE A 132 -3.75 5.48 -5.22
C PHE A 132 -2.39 5.13 -5.80
N GLU A 133 -1.52 4.68 -4.92
CA GLU A 133 -0.23 4.09 -5.25
C GLU A 133 -0.20 2.68 -4.66
N ILE A 134 0.40 1.72 -5.36
CA ILE A 134 0.65 0.39 -4.82
C ILE A 134 2.14 0.21 -4.55
N GLY A 135 2.45 -0.21 -3.33
CA GLY A 135 3.78 -0.65 -2.89
C GLY A 135 3.84 -2.17 -2.75
N ASN A 136 5.07 -2.70 -2.72
CA ASN A 136 5.35 -4.11 -2.52
C ASN A 136 5.35 -4.46 -1.02
N HIS A 137 4.71 -5.57 -0.65
CA HIS A 137 4.61 -6.01 0.75
C HIS A 137 4.94 -7.51 0.93
N ALA A 138 5.97 -7.97 0.22
CA ALA A 138 6.42 -9.37 0.19
C ALA A 138 5.39 -10.36 -0.39
N TRP A 139 5.84 -11.58 -0.72
CA TRP A 139 5.01 -12.55 -1.44
C TRP A 139 3.93 -13.15 -0.54
N THR A 140 4.33 -13.76 0.57
CA THR A 140 3.46 -14.45 1.55
C THR A 140 3.51 -13.79 2.92
N HIS A 141 3.75 -12.47 2.96
CA HIS A 141 3.98 -11.74 4.21
C HIS A 141 5.11 -12.37 5.08
N GLY A 142 6.17 -12.86 4.42
CA GLY A 142 7.31 -13.49 5.07
C GLY A 142 8.12 -12.50 5.91
N ASN A 143 8.65 -12.96 7.04
CA ASN A 143 9.51 -12.16 7.91
C ASN A 143 10.93 -12.11 7.34
N LEU A 144 11.24 -11.05 6.58
CA LEU A 144 12.53 -10.88 5.91
C LEU A 144 13.72 -10.70 6.87
N ARG A 145 13.50 -10.38 8.15
CA ARG A 145 14.58 -10.35 9.15
C ARG A 145 15.06 -11.74 9.52
N VAL A 146 14.21 -12.76 9.40
CA VAL A 146 14.51 -14.16 9.72
C VAL A 146 14.86 -14.95 8.46
N LEU A 147 14.15 -14.70 7.35
CA LEU A 147 14.45 -15.30 6.06
C LEU A 147 15.84 -14.91 5.57
N LYS A 148 16.49 -15.82 4.84
CA LYS A 148 17.84 -15.63 4.28
C LYS A 148 17.91 -16.07 2.83
N GLY A 149 18.92 -15.57 2.12
CA GLY A 149 19.25 -16.00 0.76
C GLY A 149 18.06 -15.94 -0.20
N GLN A 150 17.91 -16.96 -1.05
CA GLN A 150 16.91 -16.94 -2.12
C GLN A 150 15.47 -16.84 -1.60
N LYS A 151 15.13 -17.47 -0.46
CA LYS A 151 13.78 -17.36 0.12
C LYS A 151 13.42 -15.91 0.44
N MET A 152 14.37 -15.12 0.95
CA MET A 152 14.18 -13.70 1.24
C MET A 152 14.01 -12.90 -0.06
N LEU A 153 14.86 -13.15 -1.06
CA LEU A 153 14.82 -12.46 -2.35
C LEU A 153 13.52 -12.76 -3.11
N ASP A 154 13.05 -14.01 -3.09
CA ASP A 154 11.81 -14.44 -3.72
C ASP A 154 10.61 -13.66 -3.18
N GLN A 155 10.55 -13.38 -1.88
CA GLN A 155 9.48 -12.56 -1.31
C GLN A 155 9.36 -11.19 -1.99
N ILE A 156 10.49 -10.57 -2.34
CA ILE A 156 10.54 -9.25 -2.97
C ILE A 156 10.26 -9.37 -4.47
N ILE A 157 11.01 -10.25 -5.15
CA ILE A 157 11.03 -10.37 -6.61
C ILE A 157 9.71 -10.92 -7.15
N TRP A 158 9.15 -11.96 -6.53
CA TRP A 158 7.89 -12.56 -6.98
C TRP A 158 6.73 -11.58 -6.89
N THR A 159 6.76 -10.69 -5.89
CA THR A 159 5.76 -9.64 -5.73
C THR A 159 5.89 -8.55 -6.80
N GLN A 160 7.12 -8.17 -7.19
CA GLN A 160 7.33 -7.26 -8.34
C GLN A 160 6.79 -7.88 -9.63
N ALA A 161 7.08 -9.17 -9.86
CA ALA A 161 6.67 -9.88 -11.07
C ALA A 161 5.14 -10.05 -11.17
N GLU A 162 4.47 -10.35 -10.05
CA GLU A 162 3.01 -10.46 -10.03
C GLU A 162 2.31 -9.11 -10.23
N TYR A 163 2.83 -8.03 -9.63
CA TYR A 163 2.34 -6.69 -9.92
C TYR A 163 2.42 -6.38 -11.42
N GLU A 164 3.57 -6.63 -12.04
CA GLU A 164 3.79 -6.33 -13.46
C GLU A 164 2.84 -7.14 -14.35
N ARG A 165 2.59 -8.41 -14.03
CA ARG A 165 1.62 -9.26 -14.76
C ARG A 165 0.20 -8.70 -14.69
N ILE A 166 -0.20 -8.18 -13.53
CA ILE A 166 -1.50 -7.55 -13.34
C ILE A 166 -1.55 -6.19 -14.06
N TRP A 167 -0.46 -5.40 -14.03
CA TRP A 167 -0.32 -4.16 -14.80
C TRP A 167 -0.49 -4.41 -16.30
N GLU A 168 0.10 -5.47 -16.85
CA GLU A 168 -0.07 -5.87 -18.26
C GLU A 168 -1.54 -6.24 -18.57
N THR A 169 -2.26 -6.79 -17.60
CA THR A 169 -3.69 -7.06 -17.72
C THR A 169 -4.51 -5.77 -17.72
N LEU A 170 -4.20 -4.81 -16.84
CA LEU A 170 -4.83 -3.50 -16.85
C LEU A 170 -4.58 -2.76 -18.17
N LYS A 171 -3.34 -2.82 -18.68
CA LYS A 171 -2.97 -2.21 -19.96
C LYS A 171 -3.85 -2.70 -21.10
N ARG A 172 -4.04 -4.03 -21.23
CA ARG A 172 -4.92 -4.61 -22.25
C ARG A 172 -6.37 -4.13 -22.09
N ARG A 173 -6.93 -4.16 -20.88
CA ARG A 173 -8.29 -3.67 -20.61
C ARG A 173 -8.44 -2.18 -20.95
N ALA A 174 -7.43 -1.37 -20.64
CA ALA A 174 -7.42 0.05 -20.97
C ALA A 174 -7.35 0.27 -22.49
N GLU A 175 -6.51 -0.48 -23.22
CA GLU A 175 -6.42 -0.44 -24.68
C GLU A 175 -7.75 -0.78 -25.35
N ASP A 176 -8.42 -1.85 -24.92
CA ASP A 176 -9.74 -2.27 -25.42
C ASP A 176 -10.83 -1.19 -25.24
N LYS A 177 -10.64 -0.28 -24.26
CA LYS A 177 -11.55 0.83 -23.95
C LYS A 177 -11.10 2.18 -24.53
N GLY A 178 -10.02 2.20 -25.31
CA GLY A 178 -9.43 3.44 -25.86
C GLY A 178 -8.76 4.33 -24.80
N LEU A 179 -8.42 3.76 -23.64
CA LEU A 179 -7.80 4.44 -22.49
C LEU A 179 -6.30 4.12 -22.35
N GLY A 180 -5.69 3.43 -23.31
CA GLY A 180 -4.29 2.96 -23.23
C GLY A 180 -3.27 4.03 -22.83
N ARG A 181 -3.40 5.28 -23.32
CA ARG A 181 -2.51 6.39 -22.94
C ARG A 181 -2.54 6.72 -21.43
N LYS A 182 -3.64 6.44 -20.73
CA LYS A 182 -3.73 6.69 -19.27
C LYS A 182 -2.81 5.76 -18.48
N MET A 183 -2.40 4.62 -19.04
CA MET A 183 -1.44 3.71 -18.39
C MET A 183 -0.06 4.34 -18.16
N GLU A 184 0.31 5.39 -18.90
CA GLU A 184 1.59 6.11 -18.71
C GLU A 184 1.72 6.70 -17.30
N THR A 185 0.59 6.91 -16.60
CA THR A 185 0.56 7.42 -15.23
C THR A 185 0.76 6.35 -14.16
N ILE A 186 0.69 5.07 -14.53
CA ILE A 186 0.82 3.94 -13.60
C ILE A 186 2.20 3.30 -13.82
N PRO A 187 3.09 3.30 -12.81
CA PRO A 187 4.40 2.68 -12.96
C PRO A 187 4.24 1.18 -13.21
N ARG A 188 5.06 0.64 -14.11
CA ARG A 188 5.04 -0.79 -14.47
C ARG A 188 5.51 -1.70 -13.33
N GLN A 189 6.16 -1.14 -12.32
CA GLN A 189 6.58 -1.81 -11.10
C GLN A 189 6.38 -0.90 -9.89
N PRO A 190 6.10 -1.44 -8.68
CA PRO A 190 6.15 -0.67 -7.46
C PRO A 190 7.56 -0.12 -7.22
N HIS A 191 7.66 1.10 -6.71
CA HIS A 191 8.94 1.71 -6.30
C HIS A 191 9.16 1.71 -4.78
N ASN A 192 8.11 1.38 -4.01
CA ASN A 192 8.12 1.37 -2.56
C ASN A 192 7.92 -0.05 -2.04
N PHE A 193 8.63 -0.41 -0.98
CA PHE A 193 8.53 -1.69 -0.29
C PHE A 193 8.29 -1.47 1.19
N ARG A 194 7.39 -2.23 1.80
CA ARG A 194 7.21 -2.26 3.26
C ARG A 194 7.49 -3.65 3.78
N PHE A 195 8.35 -3.73 4.79
CA PHE A 195 8.67 -4.99 5.46
C PHE A 195 7.47 -5.51 6.25
N PRO A 196 7.06 -6.79 6.04
CA PRO A 196 6.13 -7.48 6.94
C PRO A 196 6.52 -7.34 8.41
N TYR A 197 5.50 -7.19 9.25
CA TYR A 197 5.62 -6.97 10.70
C TYR A 197 6.38 -5.68 11.09
N GLY A 198 6.76 -4.84 10.10
CA GLY A 198 7.62 -3.70 10.30
C GLY A 198 9.04 -4.08 10.67
N THR A 199 9.55 -5.21 10.16
CA THR A 199 10.81 -5.80 10.67
C THR A 199 11.84 -6.06 9.59
N CYS A 200 13.08 -5.68 9.85
CA CYS A 200 14.20 -5.87 8.94
C CYS A 200 15.52 -5.97 9.72
N ASN A 201 16.54 -6.52 9.07
CA ASN A 201 17.92 -6.43 9.50
C ASN A 201 18.76 -5.76 8.38
N ALA A 202 20.07 -5.62 8.61
CA ALA A 202 20.96 -4.99 7.64
C ALA A 202 21.02 -5.75 6.30
N GLU A 203 20.92 -7.08 6.29
CA GLU A 203 20.90 -7.90 5.06
C GLU A 203 19.64 -7.64 4.24
N SER A 204 18.47 -7.75 4.88
CA SER A 204 17.19 -7.58 4.20
C SER A 204 16.98 -6.14 3.73
N LEU A 205 17.44 -5.15 4.51
CA LEU A 205 17.36 -3.73 4.15
C LEU A 205 18.24 -3.42 2.93
N ARG A 206 19.47 -3.93 2.90
CA ARG A 206 20.35 -3.83 1.72
C ARG A 206 19.71 -4.48 0.50
N ALA A 207 19.18 -5.70 0.63
CA ALA A 207 18.55 -6.40 -0.48
C ALA A 207 17.40 -5.60 -1.11
N VAL A 208 16.53 -4.99 -0.29
CA VAL A 208 15.45 -4.11 -0.79
C VAL A 208 16.01 -2.86 -1.49
N ASN A 209 16.99 -2.18 -0.88
CA ASN A 209 17.54 -0.96 -1.47
C ASN A 209 18.36 -1.21 -2.75
N GLU A 210 19.14 -2.30 -2.83
CA GLU A 210 19.91 -2.70 -4.02
C GLU A 210 19.01 -3.10 -5.20
N MET A 211 17.76 -3.53 -4.91
CA MET A 211 16.72 -3.73 -5.92
C MET A 211 16.06 -2.44 -6.39
N GLY A 212 16.49 -1.27 -5.92
CA GLY A 212 15.94 0.03 -6.31
C GLY A 212 14.63 0.39 -5.60
N LEU A 213 14.26 -0.31 -4.52
CA LEU A 213 13.00 -0.11 -3.79
C LEU A 213 13.23 0.74 -2.53
N ASN A 214 12.42 1.80 -2.36
CA ASN A 214 12.42 2.57 -1.12
C ASN A 214 11.84 1.71 0.00
N ALA A 215 12.59 1.50 1.08
CA ALA A 215 12.10 0.79 2.26
C ALA A 215 11.26 1.74 3.13
N ILE A 216 9.94 1.59 3.10
CA ILE A 216 8.98 2.48 3.76
C ILE A 216 8.45 1.86 5.05
N GLN A 217 8.67 2.58 6.14
CA GLN A 217 8.13 2.36 7.47
C GLN A 217 6.99 3.36 7.74
N TRP A 218 6.85 3.78 8.98
CA TRP A 218 5.92 4.81 9.44
C TRP A 218 6.52 5.51 10.66
N ASP A 219 6.01 6.70 10.99
CA ASP A 219 6.25 7.34 12.28
C ASP A 219 4.99 7.40 13.15
N VAL A 220 3.82 7.10 12.58
CA VAL A 220 2.54 7.09 13.29
C VAL A 220 1.82 5.74 13.09
N VAL A 221 1.54 5.06 14.20
CA VAL A 221 0.80 3.79 14.25
C VAL A 221 -0.66 4.06 14.58
N SER A 222 -1.59 3.58 13.75
CA SER A 222 -3.02 3.71 14.03
C SER A 222 -3.49 2.86 15.21
N GLY A 223 -2.91 1.66 15.35
CA GLY A 223 -3.31 0.64 16.32
C GLY A 223 -4.43 -0.28 15.83
N ASP A 224 -4.80 -0.19 14.55
CA ASP A 224 -5.94 -0.93 13.99
C ASP A 224 -5.73 -2.45 13.86
N ALA A 225 -4.49 -2.92 13.88
CA ALA A 225 -4.17 -4.35 13.92
C ALA A 225 -4.60 -5.03 15.24
N ALA A 226 -4.83 -4.27 16.32
CA ALA A 226 -5.26 -4.82 17.59
C ALA A 226 -6.76 -5.15 17.56
N THR A 227 -7.15 -6.35 18.00
CA THR A 227 -8.57 -6.75 18.08
C THR A 227 -9.39 -5.89 19.05
N THR A 228 -8.72 -5.18 19.97
CA THR A 228 -9.33 -4.22 20.91
C THR A 228 -9.39 -2.78 20.37
N ALA A 229 -9.03 -2.58 19.10
CA ALA A 229 -9.10 -1.28 18.45
C ALA A 229 -10.55 -0.78 18.36
N THR A 230 -10.72 0.53 18.54
CA THR A 230 -12.01 1.21 18.41
C THR A 230 -11.83 2.47 17.57
N PRO A 231 -12.82 2.89 16.79
CA PRO A 231 -12.69 4.09 15.95
C PRO A 231 -12.20 5.35 16.70
N ASP A 232 -12.66 5.56 17.94
CA ASP A 232 -12.23 6.71 18.76
C ASP A 232 -10.75 6.66 19.13
N LYS A 233 -10.25 5.49 19.57
CA LYS A 233 -8.81 5.29 19.84
C LYS A 233 -7.96 5.56 18.60
N LEU A 234 -8.41 5.10 17.43
CA LEU A 234 -7.71 5.33 16.16
C LEU A 234 -7.64 6.84 15.86
N VAL A 235 -8.77 7.54 15.92
CA VAL A 235 -8.83 9.00 15.70
C VAL A 235 -7.90 9.72 16.67
N HIS A 236 -7.94 9.38 17.95
CA HIS A 236 -7.11 9.98 18.99
C HIS A 236 -5.61 9.73 18.74
N ASN A 237 -5.22 8.48 18.46
CA ASN A 237 -3.84 8.10 18.18
C ASN A 237 -3.28 8.89 17.01
N ILE A 238 -4.04 9.02 15.91
CA ILE A 238 -3.56 9.73 14.72
C ILE A 238 -3.47 11.23 14.97
N LEU A 239 -4.55 11.86 15.42
CA LEU A 239 -4.62 13.34 15.50
C LEU A 239 -3.65 13.95 16.54
N ASN A 240 -3.19 13.15 17.52
CA ASN A 240 -2.24 13.58 18.54
C ASN A 240 -0.77 13.33 18.19
N ASN A 241 -0.48 12.36 17.30
CA ASN A 241 0.90 11.99 16.99
C ASN A 241 1.35 12.47 15.59
N VAL A 242 0.41 12.89 14.75
CA VAL A 242 0.74 13.35 13.40
C VAL A 242 1.50 14.67 13.40
N ARG A 243 2.49 14.77 12.51
CA ARG A 243 3.27 15.98 12.24
C ARG A 243 3.51 16.13 10.73
N PRO A 244 3.94 17.31 10.25
CA PRO A 244 4.29 17.49 8.84
C PRO A 244 5.22 16.39 8.31
N GLY A 245 4.81 15.76 7.22
CA GLY A 245 5.53 14.69 6.53
C GLY A 245 5.43 13.31 7.17
N SER A 246 4.52 13.12 8.14
CA SER A 246 4.28 11.79 8.72
C SER A 246 3.74 10.78 7.70
N ILE A 247 4.15 9.53 7.88
CA ILE A 247 3.63 8.36 7.17
C ILE A 247 2.86 7.53 8.21
N ILE A 248 1.58 7.31 7.95
CA ILE A 248 0.65 6.69 8.89
C ILE A 248 0.31 5.28 8.41
N VAL A 249 0.43 4.27 9.27
CA VAL A 249 0.13 2.87 8.94
C VAL A 249 -1.28 2.45 9.42
N PHE A 250 -2.00 1.78 8.52
CA PHE A 250 -3.28 1.10 8.72
C PHE A 250 -3.26 -0.25 7.98
N HIS A 251 -4.34 -1.01 8.09
CA HIS A 251 -4.57 -2.26 7.38
C HIS A 251 -5.90 -2.22 6.64
N ALA A 252 -5.96 -2.77 5.42
CA ALA A 252 -7.17 -2.82 4.60
C ALA A 252 -7.52 -4.24 4.11
N ASN A 253 -6.95 -5.27 4.76
CA ASN A 253 -7.12 -6.69 4.42
C ASN A 253 -8.13 -7.44 5.31
N GLY A 254 -9.02 -6.72 5.98
CA GLY A 254 -9.94 -7.29 6.98
C GLY A 254 -9.35 -7.42 8.40
N HIS A 255 -8.08 -7.04 8.60
CA HIS A 255 -7.46 -6.95 9.93
C HIS A 255 -7.36 -5.51 10.49
N GLY A 256 -7.80 -4.50 9.73
CA GLY A 256 -7.85 -3.10 10.18
C GLY A 256 -9.09 -2.80 11.01
N HIS A 257 -9.10 -3.24 12.26
CA HIS A 257 -10.26 -3.16 13.15
C HIS A 257 -10.66 -1.70 13.42
N GLY A 258 -11.89 -1.33 13.03
CA GLY A 258 -12.44 0.02 13.24
C GLY A 258 -11.95 1.09 12.26
N THR A 259 -11.05 0.77 11.34
CA THR A 259 -10.44 1.74 10.41
C THR A 259 -11.47 2.36 9.49
N ALA A 260 -12.36 1.58 8.86
CA ALA A 260 -13.40 2.10 7.97
C ALA A 260 -14.30 3.15 8.64
N ALA A 261 -14.65 2.95 9.92
CA ALA A 261 -15.49 3.86 10.69
C ALA A 261 -14.71 5.10 11.21
N ALA A 262 -13.42 4.95 11.51
CA ALA A 262 -12.56 6.05 11.96
C ALA A 262 -12.16 6.99 10.83
N LEU A 263 -11.97 6.46 9.62
CA LEU A 263 -11.31 7.14 8.52
C LEU A 263 -11.95 8.48 8.11
N PRO A 264 -13.29 8.63 8.03
CA PRO A 264 -13.90 9.93 7.74
C PRO A 264 -13.54 11.01 8.77
N ARG A 265 -13.50 10.65 10.05
CA ARG A 265 -13.15 11.58 11.16
C ARG A 265 -11.66 11.89 11.16
N ILE A 266 -10.80 10.92 10.87
CA ILE A 266 -9.36 11.13 10.71
C ILE A 266 -9.10 12.12 9.57
N ILE A 267 -9.71 11.90 8.39
CA ILE A 267 -9.53 12.79 7.24
C ILE A 267 -10.01 14.21 7.56
N SER A 268 -11.21 14.37 8.15
CA SER A 268 -11.74 15.69 8.53
C SER A 268 -10.82 16.40 9.51
N GLY A 269 -10.43 15.73 10.61
CA GLY A 269 -9.55 16.32 11.62
C GLY A 269 -8.17 16.71 11.11
N LEU A 270 -7.61 15.95 10.15
CA LEU A 270 -6.36 16.30 9.48
C LEU A 270 -6.53 17.53 8.56
N LYS A 271 -7.62 17.60 7.77
CA LYS A 271 -7.94 18.76 6.94
C LYS A 271 -8.13 20.02 7.79
N GLU A 272 -8.86 19.92 8.91
CA GLU A 272 -9.07 21.02 9.87
C GLU A 272 -7.75 21.52 10.48
N LYS A 273 -6.77 20.62 10.71
CA LYS A 273 -5.42 20.98 11.16
C LYS A 273 -4.52 21.55 10.04
N GLY A 274 -5.05 21.65 8.82
CA GLY A 274 -4.38 22.21 7.64
C GLY A 274 -3.54 21.21 6.85
N TYR A 275 -3.70 19.90 7.06
CA TYR A 275 -2.96 18.89 6.32
C TYR A 275 -3.55 18.61 4.94
N ARG A 276 -2.65 18.40 3.98
CA ARG A 276 -2.93 17.80 2.67
C ARG A 276 -2.46 16.35 2.65
N PHE A 277 -2.96 15.58 1.70
CA PHE A 277 -2.67 14.15 1.57
C PHE A 277 -1.89 13.89 0.30
N MET A 278 -0.91 13.00 0.36
CA MET A 278 -0.17 12.50 -0.80
C MET A 278 0.07 10.99 -0.65
N THR A 279 0.27 10.32 -1.77
CA THR A 279 0.89 9.00 -1.77
C THR A 279 2.33 9.10 -1.26
N VAL A 280 2.88 8.00 -0.76
CA VAL A 280 4.26 7.96 -0.25
C VAL A 280 5.25 8.38 -1.33
N GLY A 281 5.11 7.87 -2.56
CA GLY A 281 5.99 8.26 -3.66
C GLY A 281 6.05 9.77 -3.88
N LYS A 282 4.89 10.44 -3.84
CA LYS A 282 4.79 11.91 -3.95
C LYS A 282 5.31 12.63 -2.71
N LEU A 283 5.06 12.10 -1.51
CA LEU A 283 5.62 12.67 -0.30
C LEU A 283 7.16 12.68 -0.31
N LEU A 284 7.81 11.64 -0.86
CA LEU A 284 9.26 11.55 -1.01
C LEU A 284 9.86 12.55 -2.03
N GLU A 285 9.03 13.22 -2.82
CA GLU A 285 9.44 14.29 -3.75
C GLU A 285 9.37 15.69 -3.08
N GLU A 286 8.70 15.81 -1.94
CA GLU A 286 8.41 17.10 -1.29
C GLU A 286 9.45 17.55 -0.25
N GLY A 287 10.42 16.70 0.07
CA GLY A 287 11.40 16.99 1.12
C GLY A 287 12.46 15.89 1.29
N THR A 288 13.15 15.92 2.43
CA THR A 288 14.24 14.99 2.72
C THR A 288 13.72 13.81 3.55
N PRO A 289 13.87 12.56 3.09
CA PRO A 289 13.51 11.38 3.88
C PRO A 289 14.25 11.35 5.23
N GLU A 290 13.54 11.03 6.31
CA GLU A 290 14.14 10.71 7.60
C GLU A 290 14.17 9.19 7.75
N SER A 291 15.37 8.61 7.66
CA SER A 291 15.58 7.17 7.65
C SER A 291 16.40 6.67 8.84
N VAL A 292 16.25 5.37 9.11
CA VAL A 292 16.93 4.63 10.19
C VAL A 292 17.50 3.33 9.64
N GLN A 293 18.58 2.84 10.24
CA GLN A 293 19.26 1.61 9.80
C GLN A 293 18.58 0.32 10.28
N GLU A 294 17.66 0.44 11.25
CA GLU A 294 16.89 -0.69 11.78
C GLU A 294 15.39 -0.38 11.71
N CYS A 295 14.60 -1.38 11.35
CA CYS A 295 13.14 -1.28 11.36
C CYS A 295 12.60 -1.50 12.77
N TYR A 296 11.60 -0.71 13.16
CA TYR A 296 10.90 -0.81 14.45
C TYR A 296 9.49 -0.23 14.35
N GLU A 297 8.61 -0.57 15.28
CA GLU A 297 7.22 -0.10 15.25
C GLU A 297 7.11 1.33 15.81
N LEU A 298 7.46 1.50 17.09
CA LEU A 298 7.47 2.76 17.84
C LEU A 298 8.88 3.14 18.31
N LYS A 299 9.68 2.18 18.77
CA LYS A 299 11.06 2.37 19.23
C LYS A 299 11.96 1.19 18.88
N PRO A 300 13.28 1.40 18.67
CA PRO A 300 14.21 0.32 18.33
C PRO A 300 14.03 -0.95 19.19
N GLY A 301 13.82 -2.08 18.54
CA GLY A 301 13.73 -3.40 19.16
C GLY A 301 12.33 -3.86 19.61
N ASP A 302 11.29 -3.01 19.56
CA ASP A 302 9.95 -3.38 20.03
C ASP A 302 9.23 -4.44 19.17
N ASN A 303 9.57 -4.49 17.89
CA ASN A 303 9.11 -5.47 16.91
C ASN A 303 9.89 -6.79 16.98
N ARG A 304 10.86 -6.93 17.90
CA ARG A 304 11.68 -8.16 18.00
C ARG A 304 10.85 -9.39 18.31
N ARG A 305 9.81 -9.21 19.14
CA ARG A 305 8.81 -10.22 19.49
C ARG A 305 8.21 -10.95 18.28
N TYR A 306 8.16 -10.30 17.11
CA TYR A 306 7.58 -10.91 15.91
C TYR A 306 8.46 -12.00 15.30
N ASP A 307 9.76 -12.06 15.62
CA ASP A 307 10.60 -13.19 15.20
C ASP A 307 10.14 -14.48 15.87
N ASP A 308 9.88 -14.43 17.16
CA ASP A 308 9.46 -15.60 17.93
C ASP A 308 7.99 -15.97 17.61
N LEU A 309 7.13 -14.96 17.43
CA LEU A 309 5.71 -15.18 17.17
C LEU A 309 5.42 -15.73 15.77
N PHE A 310 6.17 -15.29 14.75
CA PHE A 310 5.88 -15.62 13.36
C PHE A 310 6.99 -16.42 12.67
N GLY A 311 8.19 -16.51 13.23
CA GLY A 311 9.32 -17.20 12.60
C GLY A 311 9.60 -16.65 11.21
N GLU A 312 9.66 -17.54 10.20
CA GLU A 312 9.78 -17.15 8.79
C GLU A 312 8.52 -16.41 8.25
N GLY A 313 7.36 -16.51 8.92
CA GLY A 313 6.11 -15.86 8.52
C GLY A 313 5.52 -16.39 7.20
N THR A 314 6.08 -17.47 6.66
CA THR A 314 5.72 -18.07 5.37
C THR A 314 4.79 -19.28 5.49
N GLN A 315 4.47 -19.73 6.71
CA GLN A 315 3.69 -20.95 6.99
C GLN A 315 2.42 -20.64 7.77
#